data_AF-A0A6N8X4L3-F1
#
_entry.id   AF-A0A6N8X4L3-F1
#
_cell.length_a   1.000
_cell.length_b   1.000
_cell.length_c   1.000
_cell.angle_alpha   90.00
_cell.angle_beta   90.00
_cell.angle_gamma   90.00
#
_symmetry.space_group_name_H-M   'P 1'
#
loop_
_entity.id
_entity.type
_entity.pdbx_description
1 polymer ?
#
loop_
_entity_poly.entity_id
_entity_poly.type
_entity_poly.pdbx_seq_one_letter_code
_entity_poly.pdbx_strand_id
1 'polypeptide(L)'
;MGDELVLGNGRVPELRRYDSAGRLSLIVRWSPQARPVTMTDRRRYSEERARFLTWATPDDEETRLLFPALGEYSEIPTHKPYFDELLLDDHGAIWARAVPEESLGLFDSRIRPAPVFTETWTVFDSAGIWLGDLRMPDRFELQAVDRERLLGVSRDSLDVETVQVLRIDTIASVDRDSLRQRAKE
;
A
#
# COMPACT_ATOMS: atom_id res chain seq x y z
N MET A 1 19.20 -15.85 -6.49
CA MET A 1 17.92 -15.96 -5.76
C MET A 1 17.01 -14.91 -6.35
N GLY A 2 16.13 -15.31 -7.26
CA GLY A 2 15.28 -14.40 -8.03
C GLY A 2 14.40 -15.19 -9.00
N ASP A 3 13.88 -16.30 -8.51
CA ASP A 3 13.24 -17.34 -9.32
C ASP A 3 11.75 -17.44 -9.04
N GLU A 4 11.17 -16.48 -8.34
CA GLU A 4 9.76 -16.49 -7.99
C GLU A 4 9.12 -15.14 -8.27
N LEU A 5 7.87 -15.19 -8.72
CA LEU A 5 7.10 -14.03 -9.09
C LEU A 5 5.80 -14.00 -8.29
N VAL A 6 5.53 -12.89 -7.62
CA VAL A 6 4.23 -12.66 -6.98
C VAL A 6 3.47 -11.60 -7.77
N LEU A 7 2.21 -11.91 -8.12
CA LEU A 7 1.32 -11.02 -8.84
C LEU A 7 0.03 -10.78 -8.07
N GLY A 8 -0.44 -9.54 -8.13
CA GLY A 8 -1.72 -9.10 -7.61
C GLY A 8 -2.13 -7.82 -8.31
N ASN A 9 -3.43 -7.61 -8.53
CA ASN A 9 -3.93 -6.43 -9.26
C ASN A 9 -4.56 -5.36 -8.34
N GLY A 10 -4.55 -5.58 -7.02
CA GLY A 10 -5.13 -4.68 -6.01
C GLY A 10 -6.66 -4.58 -6.02
N ARG A 11 -7.36 -5.01 -7.08
CA ARG A 11 -8.83 -4.89 -7.20
C ARG A 11 -9.58 -5.96 -6.42
N VAL A 12 -8.92 -7.08 -6.19
CA VAL A 12 -9.39 -8.17 -5.34
C VAL A 12 -8.31 -8.51 -4.33
N PRO A 13 -8.67 -8.97 -3.12
CA PRO A 13 -7.73 -9.39 -2.10
C PRO A 13 -7.18 -10.79 -2.44
N GLU A 14 -6.45 -10.88 -3.54
CA GLU A 14 -5.85 -12.12 -4.05
C GLU A 14 -4.41 -11.86 -4.54
N LEU A 15 -3.48 -12.68 -4.09
CA LEU A 15 -2.09 -12.75 -4.57
C LEU A 15 -1.83 -14.13 -5.16
N ARG A 16 -1.01 -14.18 -6.20
CA ARG A 16 -0.61 -15.42 -6.89
C ARG A 16 0.91 -15.49 -6.96
N ARG A 17 1.49 -16.57 -6.46
CA ARG A 17 2.93 -16.85 -6.56
C ARG A 17 3.19 -17.88 -7.65
N TYR A 18 4.23 -17.64 -8.43
CA TYR A 18 4.69 -18.52 -9.49
C TYR A 18 6.15 -18.89 -9.22
N ASP A 19 6.51 -20.14 -9.52
CA ASP A 19 7.90 -20.60 -9.50
C ASP A 19 8.67 -20.12 -10.74
N SER A 20 9.96 -20.49 -10.85
CA SER A 20 10.82 -20.03 -11.95
C SER A 20 10.46 -20.64 -13.29
N ALA A 21 9.69 -21.72 -13.30
CA ALA A 21 9.11 -22.28 -14.50
C ALA A 21 7.78 -21.59 -14.89
N GLY A 22 7.35 -20.57 -14.14
CA GLY A 22 6.09 -19.86 -14.35
C GLY A 22 4.85 -20.65 -13.91
N ARG A 23 5.02 -21.72 -13.12
CA ARG A 23 3.90 -22.53 -12.63
C ARG A 23 3.36 -21.90 -11.35
N LEU A 24 2.04 -21.81 -11.26
CA LEU A 24 1.35 -21.31 -10.07
C LEU A 24 1.64 -22.24 -8.88
N SER A 25 2.28 -21.70 -7.84
CA SER A 25 2.67 -22.44 -6.63
C SER A 25 1.81 -22.11 -5.42
N LEU A 26 1.24 -20.90 -5.34
CA LEU A 26 0.40 -20.46 -4.23
C LEU A 26 -0.65 -19.44 -4.68
N ILE A 27 -1.85 -19.53 -4.10
CA ILE A 27 -2.86 -18.46 -4.13
C ILE A 27 -3.15 -18.05 -2.68
N VAL A 28 -2.96 -16.76 -2.38
CA VAL A 28 -3.36 -16.16 -1.10
C VAL A 28 -4.63 -15.38 -1.32
N ARG A 29 -5.66 -15.63 -0.50
CA ARG A 29 -6.92 -14.87 -0.49
C ARG A 29 -7.24 -14.46 0.94
N TRP A 30 -7.65 -13.21 1.11
CA TRP A 30 -8.11 -12.71 2.40
C TRP A 30 -9.39 -11.88 2.22
N SER A 31 -10.01 -11.49 3.32
CA SER A 31 -11.32 -10.80 3.31
C SER A 31 -11.24 -9.47 4.07
N PRO A 32 -10.48 -8.48 3.55
CA PRO A 32 -10.49 -7.15 4.10
C PRO A 32 -11.84 -6.46 3.82
N GLN A 33 -12.16 -5.43 4.58
CA GLN A 33 -13.38 -4.65 4.35
C GLN A 33 -13.29 -3.91 3.01
N ALA A 34 -14.30 -4.11 2.14
CA ALA A 34 -14.40 -3.38 0.89
C ALA A 34 -14.62 -1.88 1.16
N ARG A 35 -13.88 -1.03 0.44
CA ARG A 35 -13.92 0.42 0.61
C ARG A 35 -14.51 1.08 -0.63
N PRO A 36 -15.79 1.49 -0.61
CA PRO A 36 -16.41 2.13 -1.76
C PRO A 36 -15.76 3.49 -2.04
N VAL A 37 -15.64 3.86 -3.32
CA VAL A 37 -15.26 5.23 -3.72
C VAL A 37 -16.49 6.13 -3.54
N THR A 38 -16.41 7.04 -2.57
CA THR A 38 -17.52 7.91 -2.21
C THR A 38 -17.64 9.13 -3.14
N MET A 39 -18.76 9.84 -3.06
CA MET A 39 -18.91 11.13 -3.74
C MET A 39 -17.89 12.16 -3.24
N THR A 40 -17.52 12.08 -1.96
CA THR A 40 -16.49 12.96 -1.37
C THR A 40 -15.11 12.68 -1.97
N ASP A 41 -14.74 11.41 -2.17
CA ASP A 41 -13.49 11.05 -2.85
C ASP A 41 -13.46 11.60 -4.29
N ARG A 42 -14.57 11.45 -5.02
CA ARG A 42 -14.70 11.94 -6.40
C ARG A 42 -14.56 13.45 -6.49
N ARG A 43 -15.21 14.19 -5.58
CA ARG A 43 -15.12 15.64 -5.51
C ARG A 43 -13.69 16.09 -5.19
N ARG A 44 -13.05 15.52 -4.16
CA ARG A 44 -11.65 15.83 -3.81
C ARG A 44 -10.71 15.62 -5.00
N TYR A 45 -10.81 14.46 -5.65
CA TYR A 45 -9.98 14.14 -6.81
C TYR A 45 -10.23 15.11 -7.98
N SER A 46 -11.48 15.53 -8.19
CA SER A 46 -11.83 16.52 -9.22
C SER A 46 -11.22 17.89 -8.95
N GLU A 47 -11.28 18.35 -7.71
CA GLU A 47 -10.68 19.62 -7.28
C GLU A 47 -9.15 19.58 -7.41
N GLU A 48 -8.50 18.50 -6.96
CA GLU A 48 -7.06 18.31 -7.10
C GLU A 48 -6.62 18.28 -8.57
N ARG A 49 -7.35 17.55 -9.41
CA ARG A 49 -7.07 17.48 -10.84
C ARG A 49 -7.25 18.83 -11.52
N ALA A 50 -8.30 19.57 -11.20
CA ALA A 50 -8.51 20.91 -11.75
C ALA A 50 -7.33 21.84 -11.40
N ARG A 51 -6.88 21.83 -10.13
CA ARG A 51 -5.69 22.57 -9.71
C ARG A 51 -4.43 22.14 -10.47
N PHE A 52 -4.22 20.83 -10.63
CA PHE A 52 -3.09 20.29 -11.39
C PHE A 52 -3.12 20.76 -12.84
N LEU A 53 -4.25 20.67 -13.52
CA LEU A 53 -4.40 21.10 -14.91
C LEU A 53 -4.21 22.61 -15.08
N THR A 54 -4.73 23.44 -14.17
CA THR A 54 -4.47 24.89 -14.20
C THR A 54 -2.97 25.21 -14.09
N TRP A 55 -2.20 24.39 -13.37
CA TRP A 55 -0.75 24.56 -13.26
C TRP A 55 0.01 23.95 -14.45
N ALA A 56 -0.39 22.77 -14.92
CA ALA A 56 0.35 21.97 -15.90
C ALA A 56 0.04 22.30 -17.36
N THR A 57 -1.10 22.91 -17.64
CA THR A 57 -1.57 23.18 -19.00
C THR A 57 -1.98 24.65 -19.18
N PRO A 58 -1.80 25.22 -20.38
CA PRO A 58 -2.34 26.54 -20.70
C PRO A 58 -3.87 26.56 -20.53
N ASP A 59 -4.42 27.67 -20.05
CA ASP A 59 -5.88 27.83 -19.89
C ASP A 59 -6.54 28.19 -21.23
N ASP A 60 -6.59 27.21 -22.14
CA ASP A 60 -7.19 27.32 -23.47
C ASP A 60 -8.33 26.30 -23.69
N GLU A 61 -9.13 26.50 -24.73
CA GLU A 61 -10.32 25.70 -25.04
C GLU A 61 -9.98 24.24 -25.42
N GLU A 62 -8.83 24.00 -26.07
CA GLU A 62 -8.39 22.69 -26.52
C GLU A 62 -8.00 21.80 -25.33
N THR A 63 -7.30 22.39 -24.35
CA THR A 63 -6.99 21.73 -23.07
C THR A 63 -8.25 21.27 -22.33
N ARG A 64 -9.32 22.08 -22.31
CA ARG A 64 -10.58 21.72 -21.63
C ARG A 64 -11.31 20.54 -22.29
N LEU A 65 -11.20 20.39 -23.61
CA LEU A 65 -11.78 19.27 -24.36
C LEU A 65 -11.00 17.96 -24.16
N LEU A 66 -9.68 18.03 -24.03
CA LEU A 66 -8.81 16.86 -23.83
C LEU A 66 -8.88 16.30 -22.40
N PHE A 67 -9.30 17.12 -21.44
CA PHE A 67 -9.28 16.78 -20.02
C PHE A 67 -10.67 16.94 -19.33
N PRO A 68 -11.71 16.19 -19.74
CA PRO A 68 -13.06 16.31 -19.20
C PRO A 68 -13.16 16.11 -17.68
N ALA A 69 -14.29 16.51 -17.10
CA ALA A 69 -14.55 16.37 -15.66
C ALA A 69 -14.67 14.90 -15.25
N LEU A 70 -14.33 14.58 -14.00
CA LEU A 70 -14.33 13.20 -13.51
C LEU A 70 -15.68 12.52 -13.36
N GLY A 71 -16.76 13.30 -13.32
CA GLY A 71 -18.10 12.75 -13.47
C GLY A 71 -18.31 12.03 -14.81
N GLU A 72 -17.48 12.32 -15.81
CA GLU A 72 -17.56 11.78 -17.17
C GLU A 72 -16.57 10.63 -17.42
N TYR A 73 -15.61 10.40 -16.51
CA TYR A 73 -14.71 9.25 -16.60
C TYR A 73 -15.41 7.99 -16.08
N SER A 74 -15.88 7.17 -17.01
CA SER A 74 -16.42 5.83 -16.76
C SER A 74 -15.42 4.86 -16.11
N GLU A 75 -14.13 5.22 -16.11
CA GLU A 75 -13.03 4.36 -15.64
C GLU A 75 -12.71 4.48 -14.14
N ILE A 76 -13.33 5.42 -13.41
CA ILE A 76 -13.08 5.52 -11.96
C ILE A 76 -13.62 4.26 -11.26
N PRO A 77 -12.79 3.55 -10.46
CA PRO A 77 -13.22 2.37 -9.73
C PRO A 77 -14.43 2.64 -8.83
N THR A 78 -15.30 1.64 -8.69
CA THR A 78 -16.40 1.68 -7.71
C THR A 78 -15.89 1.47 -6.28
N HIS A 79 -14.74 0.80 -6.14
CA HIS A 79 -14.09 0.50 -4.87
C HIS A 79 -12.61 0.85 -4.93
N LYS A 80 -12.06 1.30 -3.81
CA LYS A 80 -10.63 1.56 -3.64
C LYS A 80 -9.87 0.23 -3.71
N PRO A 81 -8.65 0.21 -4.30
CA PRO A 81 -7.83 -0.99 -4.29
C PRO A 81 -7.50 -1.42 -2.85
N TYR A 82 -7.30 -2.73 -2.65
CA TYR A 82 -6.93 -3.31 -1.37
C TYR A 82 -5.45 -3.10 -1.07
N PHE A 83 -4.60 -3.16 -2.09
CA PHE A 83 -3.18 -2.92 -2.02
C PHE A 83 -2.68 -2.30 -3.34
N ASP A 84 -1.53 -1.65 -3.32
CA ASP A 84 -0.91 -1.04 -4.51
C ASP A 84 0.54 -1.44 -4.74
N GLU A 85 1.15 -2.16 -3.78
CA GLU A 85 2.54 -2.59 -3.87
C GLU A 85 2.73 -3.96 -3.23
N LEU A 86 3.69 -4.72 -3.76
CA LEU A 86 4.04 -6.05 -3.29
C LEU A 86 5.56 -6.13 -3.10
N LEU A 87 5.97 -6.69 -1.97
CA LEU A 87 7.35 -7.07 -1.71
C LEU A 87 7.41 -8.56 -1.33
N LEU A 88 8.48 -9.21 -1.74
CA LEU A 88 8.82 -10.57 -1.36
C LEU A 88 10.13 -10.49 -0.56
N ASP A 89 10.13 -11.06 0.64
CA ASP A 89 11.34 -11.12 1.45
C ASP A 89 12.19 -12.37 1.17
N ASP A 90 13.36 -12.45 1.80
CA ASP A 90 14.33 -13.54 1.65
C ASP A 90 13.83 -14.89 2.21
N HIS A 91 12.79 -14.88 3.06
CA HIS A 91 12.13 -16.06 3.60
C HIS A 91 10.88 -16.47 2.79
N GLY A 92 10.55 -15.72 1.73
CA GLY A 92 9.41 -15.96 0.86
C GLY A 92 8.08 -15.48 1.44
N ALA A 93 8.10 -14.66 2.49
CA ALA A 93 6.92 -13.98 2.98
C ALA A 93 6.51 -12.87 2.00
N ILE A 94 5.20 -12.67 1.87
CA ILE A 94 4.61 -11.73 0.93
C ILE A 94 4.06 -10.55 1.71
N TRP A 95 4.50 -9.36 1.31
CA TRP A 95 4.13 -8.09 1.91
C TRP A 95 3.27 -7.33 0.91
N ALA A 96 2.05 -6.97 1.30
CA ALA A 96 1.14 -6.19 0.47
C ALA A 96 0.87 -4.84 1.10
N ARG A 97 1.28 -3.74 0.45
CA ARG A 97 1.05 -2.39 0.97
C ARG A 97 -0.41 -2.03 0.83
N ALA A 98 -1.10 -1.86 1.95
CA ALA A 98 -2.46 -1.39 1.99
C ALA A 98 -2.54 0.05 1.45
N VAL A 99 -3.48 0.27 0.54
CA VAL A 99 -3.73 1.62 0.00
C VAL A 99 -4.34 2.48 1.11
N PRO A 100 -3.79 3.66 1.43
CA PRO A 100 -4.33 4.56 2.46
C PRO A 100 -5.82 4.87 2.27
N GLU A 101 -6.54 5.20 3.35
CA GLU A 101 -7.98 5.44 3.28
C GLU A 101 -8.34 6.58 2.33
N GLU A 102 -7.51 7.60 2.28
CA GLU A 102 -7.68 8.79 1.47
C GLU A 102 -7.20 8.62 0.02
N SER A 103 -6.58 7.49 -0.31
CA SER A 103 -5.98 7.26 -1.63
C SER A 103 -6.94 6.54 -2.58
N LEU A 104 -6.91 6.92 -3.86
CA LEU A 104 -7.51 6.16 -4.96
C LEU A 104 -6.49 5.24 -5.66
N GLY A 105 -5.35 4.99 -5.00
CA GLY A 105 -4.24 4.20 -5.53
C GLY A 105 -3.58 4.89 -6.72
N LEU A 106 -3.36 4.16 -7.81
CA LEU A 106 -2.70 4.64 -9.03
C LEU A 106 -3.36 5.86 -9.70
N PHE A 107 -4.58 6.24 -9.30
CA PHE A 107 -5.20 7.47 -9.79
C PHE A 107 -4.56 8.72 -9.19
N ASP A 108 -4.12 8.66 -7.92
CA ASP A 108 -3.54 9.81 -7.21
C ASP A 108 -2.21 10.23 -7.85
N SER A 109 -1.38 9.28 -8.26
CA SER A 109 -0.07 9.53 -8.88
C SER A 109 -0.14 10.21 -10.24
N ARG A 110 -1.32 10.30 -10.86
CA ARG A 110 -1.53 11.00 -12.14
C ARG A 110 -1.64 12.51 -12.01
N ILE A 111 -2.00 13.02 -10.83
CA ILE A 111 -2.37 14.43 -10.65
C ILE A 111 -1.61 15.12 -9.53
N ARG A 112 -0.86 14.35 -8.72
CA ARG A 112 0.02 14.88 -7.69
C ARG A 112 1.22 13.95 -7.47
N PRO A 113 2.35 14.48 -6.97
CA PRO A 113 3.37 13.64 -6.35
C PRO A 113 2.73 12.71 -5.33
N ALA A 114 3.27 11.50 -5.18
CA ALA A 114 2.73 10.51 -4.27
C ALA A 114 2.54 11.14 -2.87
N PRO A 115 1.31 11.22 -2.35
CA PRO A 115 1.07 11.76 -1.03
C PRO A 115 1.86 10.95 0.01
N VAL A 116 2.53 11.65 0.94
CA VAL A 116 3.30 11.02 2.01
C VAL A 116 2.32 10.51 3.07
N PHE A 117 1.97 9.24 2.96
CA PHE A 117 1.14 8.55 3.93
C PHE A 117 1.98 7.63 4.81
N THR A 118 1.55 7.42 6.05
CA THR A 118 2.09 6.32 6.84
C THR A 118 1.70 5.00 6.19
N GLU A 119 2.68 4.24 5.74
CA GLU A 119 2.42 2.97 5.05
C GLU A 119 1.94 1.91 6.05
N THR A 120 1.03 1.06 5.60
CA THR A 120 0.65 -0.16 6.32
C THR A 120 0.82 -1.34 5.38
N TRP A 121 1.51 -2.38 5.84
CA TRP A 121 1.81 -3.57 5.08
C TRP A 121 1.12 -4.78 5.70
N THR A 122 0.25 -5.45 4.95
CA THR A 122 -0.31 -6.75 5.33
C THR A 122 0.69 -7.84 4.96
N VAL A 123 1.09 -8.64 5.95
CA VAL A 123 2.16 -9.63 5.80
C VAL A 123 1.59 -11.05 5.84
N PHE A 124 2.02 -11.86 4.87
CA PHE A 124 1.72 -13.29 4.79
C PHE A 124 3.02 -14.07 4.82
N ASP A 125 3.07 -15.21 5.51
CA ASP A 125 4.21 -16.11 5.46
C ASP A 125 4.36 -16.80 4.09
N SER A 126 5.40 -17.60 3.94
CA SER A 126 5.68 -18.32 2.69
C SER A 126 4.63 -19.37 2.30
N ALA A 127 3.78 -19.78 3.24
CA ALA A 127 2.63 -20.65 3.01
C ALA A 127 1.33 -19.86 2.74
N GLY A 128 1.37 -18.53 2.77
CA GLY A 128 0.22 -17.65 2.57
C GLY A 128 -0.62 -17.42 3.82
N ILE A 129 -0.12 -17.78 5.01
CA ILE A 129 -0.80 -17.54 6.29
C ILE A 129 -0.59 -16.09 6.69
N TRP A 130 -1.66 -15.39 7.06
CA TRP A 130 -1.59 -14.01 7.53
C TRP A 130 -0.85 -13.93 8.87
N LEU A 131 0.21 -13.11 8.92
CA LEU A 131 1.02 -12.86 10.11
C LEU A 131 0.57 -11.60 10.86
N GLY A 132 -0.01 -10.63 10.15
CA GLY A 132 -0.45 -9.37 10.73
C GLY A 132 -0.35 -8.20 9.77
N ASP A 133 -0.70 -7.01 10.26
CA ASP A 133 -0.49 -5.74 9.58
C ASP A 133 0.60 -4.94 10.30
N LEU A 134 1.56 -4.41 9.55
CA LEU A 134 2.67 -3.62 10.08
C LEU A 134 2.59 -2.19 9.59
N ARG A 135 2.48 -1.25 10.55
CA ARG A 135 2.50 0.19 10.26
C ARG A 135 3.95 0.70 10.26
N MET A 136 4.36 1.30 9.16
CA MET A 136 5.68 1.93 9.04
C MET A 136 5.75 3.22 9.87
N PRO A 137 6.94 3.67 10.27
CA PRO A 137 7.11 5.02 10.78
C PRO A 137 6.65 6.07 9.76
N ASP A 138 6.26 7.23 10.26
CA ASP A 138 5.88 8.35 9.39
C ASP A 138 7.06 8.74 8.48
N ARG A 139 6.76 8.97 7.20
CA ARG A 139 7.74 9.33 6.16
C ARG A 139 8.84 8.29 5.92
N PHE A 140 8.65 7.06 6.37
CA PHE A 140 9.49 5.91 6.01
C PHE A 140 8.83 5.11 4.88
N GLU A 141 9.55 4.96 3.78
CA GLU A 141 9.14 4.23 2.59
C GLU A 141 9.91 2.89 2.54
N LEU A 142 9.19 1.78 2.71
CA LEU A 142 9.81 0.45 2.73
C LEU A 142 10.27 0.06 1.32
N GLN A 143 11.53 -0.38 1.20
CA GLN A 143 12.12 -0.77 -0.09
C GLN A 143 12.43 -2.26 -0.16
N ALA A 144 12.87 -2.85 0.95
CA ALA A 144 13.19 -4.27 1.03
C ALA A 144 13.05 -4.80 2.46
N VAL A 145 12.87 -6.11 2.57
CA VAL A 145 12.87 -6.83 3.84
C VAL A 145 13.87 -7.97 3.74
N ASP A 146 14.80 -8.03 4.68
CA ASP A 146 15.78 -9.11 4.84
C ASP A 146 15.75 -9.58 6.29
N ARG A 147 15.36 -10.84 6.52
CA ARG A 147 15.19 -11.42 7.85
C ARG A 147 14.24 -10.56 8.70
N GLU A 148 14.72 -10.05 9.83
CA GLU A 148 13.99 -9.16 10.73
C GLU A 148 14.34 -7.68 10.50
N ARG A 149 14.86 -7.33 9.32
CA ARG A 149 15.31 -5.97 8.99
C ARG A 149 14.48 -5.39 7.86
N LEU A 150 13.95 -4.20 8.10
CA LEU A 150 13.28 -3.36 7.13
C LEU A 150 14.31 -2.37 6.59
N LEU A 151 14.55 -2.39 5.29
CA LEU A 151 15.38 -1.40 4.61
C LEU A 151 14.47 -0.43 3.88
N GLY A 152 14.68 0.87 4.09
CA GLY A 152 13.84 1.88 3.47
C GLY A 152 14.48 3.26 3.45
N VAL A 153 13.73 4.20 2.91
CA VAL A 153 14.11 5.61 2.84
C VAL A 153 13.23 6.39 3.80
N SER A 154 13.84 7.15 4.71
CA SER A 154 13.13 8.10 5.56
C SER A 154 13.38 9.51 5.08
N ARG A 155 12.33 10.33 5.05
CA ARG A 155 12.41 11.77 4.78
C ARG A 155 12.19 12.56 6.07
N ASP A 156 13.06 13.53 6.34
CA ASP A 156 12.90 14.43 7.50
C ASP A 156 11.90 15.58 7.20
N SER A 157 11.85 16.58 8.09
CA SER A 157 10.98 17.76 7.93
C SER A 157 11.39 18.69 6.80
N LEU A 158 12.61 18.55 6.28
CA LEU A 158 13.15 19.31 5.15
C LEU A 158 13.15 18.47 3.86
N ASP A 159 12.45 17.32 3.89
CA ASP A 159 12.39 16.33 2.80
C ASP A 159 13.76 15.75 2.42
N VAL A 160 14.74 15.79 3.32
CA VAL A 160 16.06 15.16 3.10
C VAL A 160 15.93 13.65 3.25
N GLU A 161 16.33 12.92 2.22
CA GLU A 161 16.30 11.46 2.18
C GLU A 161 17.50 10.84 2.91
N THR A 162 17.20 9.86 3.76
CA THR A 162 18.20 9.02 4.44
C THR A 162 17.83 7.56 4.30
N VAL A 163 18.81 6.73 3.96
CA VAL A 163 18.64 5.27 4.00
C VAL A 163 18.68 4.82 5.45
N GLN A 164 17.64 4.12 5.88
CA GLN A 164 17.53 3.59 7.24
C GLN A 164 17.28 2.08 7.23
N VAL A 165 17.80 1.43 8.26
CA VAL A 165 17.54 0.02 8.55
C VAL A 165 16.86 -0.05 9.89
N LEU A 166 15.61 -0.53 9.90
CA LEU A 166 14.84 -0.75 11.11
C LEU A 166 14.81 -2.25 11.42
N ARG A 167 14.70 -2.61 12.70
CA ARG A 167 14.50 -4.01 13.12
C ARG A 167 13.05 -4.23 13.50
N ILE A 168 12.48 -5.35 13.09
CA ILE A 168 11.17 -5.80 13.55
C ILE A 168 11.38 -6.47 14.91
N ASP A 169 10.94 -5.79 15.98
CA ASP A 169 10.89 -6.41 17.29
C ASP A 169 9.50 -7.00 17.50
N THR A 170 9.40 -8.33 17.63
CA THR A 170 8.20 -8.93 18.21
C THR A 170 8.04 -8.38 19.62
N ILE A 171 6.95 -7.64 19.86
CA ILE A 171 6.44 -7.48 21.21
C ILE A 171 6.07 -8.90 21.64
N ALA A 172 6.99 -9.59 22.32
CA ALA A 172 6.69 -10.83 23.01
C ALA A 172 5.35 -10.60 23.71
N SER A 173 4.37 -11.46 23.40
CA SER A 173 3.02 -11.46 23.93
C SER A 173 2.97 -10.70 25.25
N VAL A 174 2.21 -9.61 25.32
CA VAL A 174 1.87 -8.97 26.60
C VAL A 174 1.61 -10.09 27.59
N ASP A 175 2.49 -10.12 28.56
CA ASP A 175 2.78 -11.21 29.46
C ASP A 175 1.51 -11.91 29.94
N ARG A 176 1.23 -13.11 29.39
CA ARG A 176 0.11 -13.95 29.83
C ARG A 176 0.27 -14.39 31.29
N ASP A 177 1.48 -14.29 31.87
CA ASP A 177 1.73 -14.59 33.28
C ASP A 177 1.46 -13.38 34.20
N SER A 178 1.63 -12.15 33.71
CA SER A 178 1.26 -10.93 34.46
C SER A 178 -0.24 -10.83 34.80
N LEU A 179 -1.12 -11.49 34.04
CA LEU A 179 -2.57 -11.52 34.32
C LEU A 179 -2.96 -12.63 35.30
N ARG A 180 -2.12 -13.63 35.54
CA ARG A 180 -2.39 -14.69 36.53
C ARG A 180 -1.93 -14.32 37.93
N GLN A 181 -0.94 -13.44 38.07
CA GLN A 181 -0.45 -12.98 39.38
C GLN A 181 -1.43 -12.01 40.07
N ARG A 182 -2.24 -11.25 39.30
CA ARG A 182 -3.23 -10.30 39.82
C ARG A 182 -4.60 -10.90 40.21
N ALA A 183 -4.80 -12.19 40.02
CA ALA A 183 -6.04 -12.89 40.39
C ALA A 183 -5.93 -13.69 41.70
N LYS A 184 -4.85 -13.50 42.47
CA LYS A 184 -4.59 -14.19 43.74
C LYS A 184 -4.24 -13.28 44.93
N GLU A 185 -4.43 -11.98 44.79
CA GLU A 185 -4.39 -11.02 45.92
C GLU A 185 -5.76 -10.37 46.08
#